data_AF-A0A7X2P9M9-F1
#
_entry.id   AF-A0A7X2P9M9-F1
#
_cell.length_a   1.000
_cell.length_b   1.000
_cell.length_c   1.000
_cell.angle_alpha   90.00
_cell.angle_beta   90.00
_cell.angle_gamma   90.00
#
_symmetry.space_group_name_H-M   'P 1'
#
loop_
_entity.id
_entity.type
_entity.pdbx_description
1 polymer ?
#
loop_
_entity_poly.entity_id
_entity_poly.type
_entity_poly.pdbx_seq_one_letter_code
_entity_poly.pdbx_strand_id
1 'polypeptide(L)'
;MELFSRKELSQYTAERYKELEKEIQGFSDQQICTCDIEEWADYFQSKYYIDPIILYESNIEQSISESVLKQYNTWHRMDPYEPEYYNVDGYSISFKIPFDGDANLLYLKPSTFIMTRFSVSSVTAPQGEELGSLVIVIENTKDNLKVHSDNLAQYVAGQFEGQFKNYRQMINYVNAGIKGYNDGLRQNIIGLLNKRRDKANDFAAISRALSIPLKKSKNAPTSAPVPLKRVTRKPVEKPGFRQPEPEYCISNEDYSNILNIIHGVCSSMEATARTFIKNDEEELRDFIITTLGTHYENAVTGETFRKIGKTDIHVIFENKAAFIGECKIWHGIKKFSEALDQLFGYSTWKDLKTALIVFNKDNKDFFSIRRTIECWIQENTKQFKVRKGNMWECILHREDTNTDVVLSIAVYDISV
;
A
#
# COMPACT_ATOMS: atom_id res chain seq x y z
N MET A 1 12.52 -31.32 -27.84
CA MET A 1 12.73 -30.63 -26.54
C MET A 1 12.37 -31.59 -25.41
N GLU A 2 13.03 -31.52 -24.25
CA GLU A 2 12.73 -32.38 -23.09
C GLU A 2 12.20 -31.55 -21.91
N LEU A 3 11.15 -32.04 -21.26
CA LEU A 3 10.42 -31.40 -20.16
C LEU A 3 10.82 -31.96 -18.79
N PHE A 4 10.39 -31.28 -17.72
CA PHE A 4 10.50 -31.68 -16.31
C PHE A 4 11.91 -32.08 -15.85
N SER A 5 12.94 -31.51 -16.49
CA SER A 5 14.33 -31.99 -16.45
C SER A 5 15.37 -30.91 -16.15
N ARG A 6 15.02 -29.62 -16.19
CA ARG A 6 16.02 -28.53 -16.12
C ARG A 6 16.37 -28.09 -14.71
N LYS A 7 15.40 -28.06 -13.79
CA LYS A 7 15.56 -27.49 -12.45
C LYS A 7 14.57 -28.13 -11.47
N GLU A 8 14.97 -28.35 -10.22
CA GLU A 8 14.06 -28.86 -9.19
C GLU A 8 13.02 -27.80 -8.78
N LEU A 9 11.76 -28.20 -8.68
CA LEU A 9 10.62 -27.34 -8.35
C LEU A 9 10.79 -26.60 -7.01
N SER A 10 11.43 -27.25 -6.04
CA SER A 10 11.77 -26.69 -4.73
C SER A 10 12.79 -25.55 -4.79
N GLN A 11 13.70 -25.54 -5.78
CA GLN A 11 14.64 -24.44 -5.97
C GLN A 11 13.93 -23.21 -6.56
N TYR A 12 13.01 -23.42 -7.51
CA TYR A 12 12.22 -22.35 -8.10
C TYR A 12 11.33 -21.64 -7.06
N THR A 13 10.58 -22.40 -6.26
CA THR A 13 9.72 -21.80 -5.21
C THR A 13 10.53 -21.12 -4.10
N ALA A 14 11.71 -21.65 -3.75
CA ALA A 14 12.62 -21.01 -2.80
C ALA A 14 13.25 -19.71 -3.34
N GLU A 15 13.51 -19.60 -4.64
CA GLU A 15 13.96 -18.35 -5.28
C GLU A 15 12.83 -17.30 -5.30
N ARG A 16 11.63 -17.69 -5.73
CA ARG A 16 10.44 -16.80 -5.70
C ARG A 16 10.13 -16.30 -4.28
N TYR A 17 10.35 -17.13 -3.25
CA TYR A 17 10.28 -16.70 -1.85
C TYR A 17 11.37 -15.68 -1.47
N LYS A 18 12.63 -15.88 -1.88
CA LYS A 18 13.72 -14.94 -1.62
C LYS A 18 13.52 -13.59 -2.32
N GLU A 19 12.95 -13.58 -3.52
CA GLU A 19 12.53 -12.37 -4.21
C GLU A 19 11.48 -11.60 -3.41
N LEU A 20 10.45 -12.29 -2.92
CA LEU A 20 9.40 -11.72 -2.07
C LEU A 20 9.97 -11.13 -0.76
N GLU A 21 10.80 -11.89 -0.05
CA GLU A 21 11.45 -11.41 1.18
C GLU A 21 12.31 -10.17 0.89
N LYS A 22 13.08 -10.17 -0.21
CA LYS A 22 13.90 -9.01 -0.61
C LYS A 22 13.07 -7.78 -0.96
N GLU A 23 11.92 -7.93 -1.62
CA GLU A 23 11.05 -6.79 -1.96
C GLU A 23 10.36 -6.20 -0.72
N ILE A 24 9.90 -7.05 0.22
CA ILE A 24 9.36 -6.60 1.51
C ILE A 24 10.45 -5.92 2.36
N GLN A 25 11.66 -6.48 2.41
CA GLN A 25 12.79 -5.88 3.12
C GLN A 25 13.16 -4.49 2.55
N GLY A 26 12.94 -4.26 1.25
CA GLY A 26 13.19 -2.99 0.57
C GLY A 26 12.25 -1.83 0.93
N PHE A 27 11.22 -2.05 1.76
CA PHE A 27 10.35 -0.97 2.23
C PHE A 27 11.09 -0.09 3.24
N SER A 28 10.89 1.23 3.18
CA SER A 28 11.33 2.15 4.26
C SER A 28 10.46 1.97 5.52
N ASP A 29 10.98 2.41 6.68
CA ASP A 29 10.29 2.21 7.96
C ASP A 29 8.91 2.87 7.98
N GLN A 30 8.83 4.15 7.61
CA GLN A 30 7.57 4.87 7.45
C GLN A 30 6.80 4.48 6.17
N GLN A 31 7.14 3.39 5.47
CA GLN A 31 6.28 2.73 4.50
C GLN A 31 5.65 1.48 5.11
N ILE A 32 6.42 0.65 5.82
CA ILE A 32 5.89 -0.55 6.49
C ILE A 32 5.07 -0.22 7.76
N CYS A 33 5.31 0.94 8.40
CA CYS A 33 4.49 1.42 9.51
C CYS A 33 3.14 2.01 9.08
N THR A 34 2.95 2.36 7.79
CA THR A 34 1.68 2.93 7.27
C THR A 34 1.02 2.09 6.17
N CYS A 35 1.56 0.90 5.86
CA CYS A 35 0.90 -0.03 4.94
C CYS A 35 -0.22 -0.80 5.65
N ASP A 36 -1.34 -0.98 4.96
CA ASP A 36 -2.29 -2.03 5.35
C ASP A 36 -1.71 -3.40 4.99
N ILE A 37 -1.60 -4.28 5.98
CA ILE A 37 -0.98 -5.59 5.79
C ILE A 37 -1.85 -6.51 4.91
N GLU A 38 -3.17 -6.36 4.90
CA GLU A 38 -4.05 -7.18 4.07
C GLU A 38 -4.06 -6.69 2.61
N GLU A 39 -4.09 -5.36 2.36
CA GLU A 39 -3.98 -4.81 0.99
C GLU A 39 -2.63 -5.20 0.35
N TRP A 40 -1.54 -5.12 1.12
CA TRP A 40 -0.22 -5.54 0.64
C TRP A 40 -0.05 -7.06 0.61
N ALA A 41 -0.74 -7.82 1.46
CA ALA A 41 -0.81 -9.28 1.32
C ALA A 41 -1.52 -9.69 0.03
N ASP A 42 -2.63 -9.04 -0.32
CA ASP A 42 -3.35 -9.27 -1.58
C ASP A 42 -2.48 -8.91 -2.80
N TYR A 43 -1.76 -7.77 -2.75
CA TYR A 43 -0.81 -7.39 -3.79
C TYR A 43 0.32 -8.41 -3.97
N PHE A 44 1.04 -8.72 -2.89
CA PHE A 44 2.15 -9.66 -2.96
C PHE A 44 1.66 -11.07 -3.29
N GLN A 45 0.49 -11.49 -2.82
CA GLN A 45 -0.08 -12.78 -3.19
C GLN A 45 -0.42 -12.77 -4.69
N SER A 46 -1.04 -11.72 -5.23
CA SER A 46 -1.30 -11.58 -6.67
C SER A 46 -0.04 -11.54 -7.54
N LYS A 47 1.11 -11.09 -7.00
CA LYS A 47 2.39 -10.97 -7.72
C LYS A 47 3.30 -12.20 -7.59
N TYR A 48 3.20 -12.92 -6.48
CA TYR A 48 4.03 -14.09 -6.18
C TYR A 48 3.31 -15.43 -6.32
N TYR A 49 1.98 -15.44 -6.52
CA TYR A 49 1.24 -16.63 -6.94
C TYR A 49 1.85 -17.19 -8.24
N ILE A 50 1.99 -18.50 -8.29
CA ILE A 50 2.48 -19.22 -9.47
C ILE A 50 1.27 -19.94 -10.08
N ASP A 51 0.86 -19.55 -11.28
CA ASP A 51 -0.31 -20.16 -11.91
C ASP A 51 -0.01 -21.62 -12.31
N PRO A 52 -0.75 -22.62 -11.77
CA PRO A 52 -0.56 -24.02 -12.13
C PRO A 52 -0.96 -24.28 -13.58
N ILE A 53 -0.39 -25.32 -14.19
CA ILE A 53 -0.67 -25.69 -15.58
C ILE A 53 -2.09 -26.26 -15.67
N ILE A 54 -2.93 -25.71 -16.55
CA ILE A 54 -4.26 -26.20 -16.88
C ILE A 54 -4.25 -26.69 -18.33
N LEU A 55 -4.60 -27.95 -18.57
CA LEU A 55 -4.66 -28.55 -19.91
C LEU A 55 -6.09 -28.52 -20.47
N TYR A 56 -6.23 -28.13 -21.74
CA TYR A 56 -7.52 -28.12 -22.44
C TYR A 56 -7.65 -29.34 -23.35
N GLU A 57 -7.82 -30.52 -22.74
CA GLU A 57 -7.83 -31.81 -23.44
C GLU A 57 -8.95 -31.93 -24.49
N SER A 58 -10.08 -31.26 -24.28
CA SER A 58 -11.19 -31.16 -25.24
C SER A 58 -10.87 -30.35 -26.50
N ASN A 59 -9.70 -29.70 -26.57
CA ASN A 59 -9.29 -28.76 -27.61
C ASN A 59 -7.98 -29.17 -28.30
N ILE A 60 -7.59 -30.45 -28.22
CA ILE A 60 -6.37 -30.96 -28.86
C ILE A 60 -6.53 -30.96 -30.39
N GLU A 61 -5.72 -30.16 -31.06
CA GLU A 61 -5.63 -30.14 -32.53
C GLU A 61 -4.72 -31.29 -33.01
N GLN A 62 -5.10 -31.96 -34.10
CA GLN A 62 -4.34 -33.05 -34.72
C GLN A 62 -3.95 -32.69 -36.15
N SER A 63 -2.73 -33.05 -36.54
CA SER A 63 -2.22 -32.86 -37.91
C SER A 63 -1.25 -33.99 -38.29
N ILE A 64 -1.04 -34.21 -39.59
CA ILE A 64 -0.19 -35.28 -40.12
C ILE A 64 0.70 -34.74 -41.24
N SER A 65 1.94 -35.21 -41.29
CA SER A 65 2.91 -34.93 -42.35
C SER A 65 3.71 -36.18 -42.72
N GLU A 66 4.13 -36.30 -43.98
CA GLU A 66 5.10 -37.33 -44.38
C GLU A 66 6.48 -37.02 -43.80
N SER A 67 7.23 -38.07 -43.43
CA SER A 67 8.53 -37.95 -42.77
C SER A 67 9.43 -39.15 -43.08
N VAL A 68 10.75 -38.93 -43.05
CA VAL A 68 11.75 -40.00 -43.20
C VAL A 68 12.26 -40.35 -41.80
N LEU A 69 11.93 -41.55 -41.34
CA LEU A 69 12.22 -42.03 -39.99
C LEU A 69 13.51 -42.83 -39.95
N LYS A 70 14.25 -42.74 -38.84
CA LYS A 70 15.45 -43.56 -38.59
C LYS A 70 15.08 -44.83 -37.81
N GLN A 71 14.91 -45.93 -38.52
CA GLN A 71 14.68 -47.24 -37.92
C GLN A 71 16.02 -47.86 -37.50
N TYR A 72 16.17 -48.23 -36.23
CA TYR A 72 17.39 -48.87 -35.73
C TYR A 72 17.59 -50.25 -36.34
N ASN A 73 18.81 -50.53 -36.80
CA ASN A 73 19.18 -51.82 -37.35
C ASN A 73 19.58 -52.78 -36.24
N THR A 74 18.79 -53.84 -36.02
CA THR A 74 19.10 -54.86 -35.01
C THR A 74 20.41 -55.61 -35.29
N TRP A 75 20.83 -55.71 -36.56
CA TRP A 75 22.05 -56.42 -36.95
C TRP A 75 23.34 -55.65 -36.67
N HIS A 76 23.29 -54.31 -36.51
CA HIS A 76 24.45 -53.49 -36.14
C HIS A 76 25.10 -53.91 -34.80
N ARG A 77 24.36 -54.60 -33.92
CA ARG A 77 24.90 -55.18 -32.67
C ARG A 77 25.64 -56.51 -32.86
N MET A 78 25.54 -57.11 -34.03
CA MET A 78 26.13 -58.40 -34.39
C MET A 78 27.22 -58.25 -35.47
N ASP A 79 27.06 -57.28 -36.37
CA ASP A 79 28.05 -56.93 -37.40
C ASP A 79 28.37 -55.41 -37.34
N PRO A 80 29.63 -55.01 -37.02
CA PRO A 80 30.06 -53.61 -37.02
C PRO A 80 30.05 -52.92 -38.39
N TYR A 81 29.94 -53.66 -39.51
CA TYR A 81 29.88 -53.10 -40.86
C TYR A 81 28.44 -52.77 -41.30
N GLU A 82 27.42 -53.33 -40.63
CA GLU A 82 26.02 -52.96 -40.84
C GLU A 82 25.76 -51.52 -40.35
N PRO A 83 24.99 -50.70 -41.09
CA PRO A 83 24.67 -49.33 -40.66
C PRO A 83 23.75 -49.34 -39.42
N GLU A 84 24.01 -48.46 -38.45
CA GLU A 84 23.24 -48.41 -37.19
C GLU A 84 21.74 -48.08 -37.39
N TYR A 85 21.42 -47.31 -38.43
CA TYR A 85 20.05 -46.92 -38.77
C TYR A 85 19.78 -47.00 -40.27
N TYR A 86 18.57 -47.41 -40.62
CA TYR A 86 17.99 -47.26 -41.95
C TYR A 86 17.02 -46.09 -41.99
N ASN A 87 16.99 -45.37 -43.12
CA ASN A 87 15.97 -44.36 -43.41
C ASN A 87 14.74 -45.04 -44.02
N VAL A 88 13.55 -44.82 -43.45
CA VAL A 88 12.30 -45.49 -43.84
C VAL A 88 11.16 -44.47 -43.94
N ASP A 89 10.33 -44.59 -44.97
CA ASP A 89 9.13 -43.76 -45.13
C ASP A 89 8.15 -43.93 -43.96
N GLY A 90 7.67 -42.82 -43.41
CA GLY A 90 6.71 -42.78 -42.33
C GLY A 90 5.86 -41.53 -42.30
N TYR A 91 5.07 -41.42 -41.25
CA TYR A 91 4.19 -40.29 -40.97
C TYR A 91 4.43 -39.80 -39.55
N SER A 92 4.61 -38.48 -39.41
CA SER A 92 4.66 -37.79 -38.13
C SER A 92 3.28 -37.20 -37.85
N ILE A 93 2.63 -37.70 -36.81
CA ILE A 93 1.30 -37.26 -36.36
C ILE A 93 1.50 -36.33 -35.16
N SER A 94 1.13 -35.05 -35.34
CA SER A 94 1.37 -33.98 -34.36
C SER A 94 0.09 -33.63 -33.62
N PHE A 95 0.15 -33.73 -32.29
CA PHE A 95 -0.90 -33.40 -31.34
C PHE A 95 -0.54 -32.11 -30.63
N LYS A 96 -1.27 -31.04 -30.92
CA LYS A 96 -1.11 -29.73 -30.29
C LYS A 96 -2.15 -29.58 -29.18
N ILE A 97 -1.70 -29.69 -27.93
CA ILE A 97 -2.52 -29.61 -26.71
C ILE A 97 -2.47 -28.18 -26.18
N PRO A 98 -3.59 -27.42 -26.14
CA PRO A 98 -3.60 -26.09 -25.56
C PRO A 98 -3.49 -26.14 -24.03
N PHE A 99 -2.83 -25.15 -23.43
CA PHE A 99 -2.69 -25.02 -21.98
C PHE A 99 -2.68 -23.57 -21.51
N ASP A 100 -3.02 -23.36 -20.24
CA ASP A 100 -2.84 -22.11 -19.50
C ASP A 100 -1.94 -22.33 -18.27
N GLY A 101 -1.41 -21.26 -17.68
CA GLY A 101 -0.54 -21.27 -16.50
C GLY A 101 0.92 -20.93 -16.81
N ASP A 102 1.76 -20.96 -15.79
CA ASP A 102 3.18 -20.62 -15.94
C ASP A 102 3.93 -21.70 -16.74
N ALA A 103 4.26 -21.38 -17.99
CA ALA A 103 4.98 -22.27 -18.89
C ALA A 103 6.40 -22.66 -18.39
N ASN A 104 6.98 -21.93 -17.42
CA ASN A 104 8.24 -22.34 -16.80
C ASN A 104 8.10 -23.67 -16.04
N LEU A 105 6.90 -23.95 -15.49
CA LEU A 105 6.59 -25.18 -14.76
C LEU A 105 6.80 -26.45 -15.59
N LEU A 106 6.62 -26.39 -16.91
CA LEU A 106 6.86 -27.51 -17.83
C LEU A 106 8.35 -27.93 -17.88
N TYR A 107 9.27 -27.10 -17.39
CA TYR A 107 10.70 -27.42 -17.32
C TYR A 107 11.17 -27.83 -15.92
N LEU A 108 10.29 -27.74 -14.91
CA LEU A 108 10.62 -28.03 -13.52
C LEU A 108 10.34 -29.49 -13.15
N LYS A 109 11.26 -30.07 -12.39
CA LYS A 109 11.15 -31.43 -11.87
C LYS A 109 10.46 -31.42 -10.50
N PRO A 110 9.31 -32.09 -10.32
CA PRO A 110 8.70 -32.24 -9.01
C PRO A 110 9.46 -33.25 -8.13
N SER A 111 9.28 -33.19 -6.81
CA SER A 111 9.90 -34.13 -5.86
C SER A 111 9.40 -35.57 -6.05
N THR A 112 8.10 -35.74 -6.26
CA THR A 112 7.49 -36.98 -6.77
C THR A 112 7.44 -36.89 -8.29
N PHE A 113 8.23 -37.70 -9.00
CA PHE A 113 8.33 -37.65 -10.45
C PHE A 113 8.27 -39.06 -11.07
N ILE A 114 7.82 -39.14 -12.33
CA ILE A 114 7.80 -40.38 -13.10
C ILE A 114 9.16 -40.57 -13.77
N MET A 115 9.77 -41.76 -13.62
CA MET A 115 11.05 -42.11 -14.25
C MET A 115 10.88 -42.48 -15.73
N THR A 116 10.53 -41.49 -16.56
CA THR A 116 10.50 -41.61 -18.03
C THR A 116 10.91 -40.28 -18.68
N ARG A 117 11.13 -40.28 -20.00
CA ARG A 117 11.49 -39.08 -20.77
C ARG A 117 10.25 -38.39 -21.31
N PHE A 118 10.23 -37.06 -21.23
CA PHE A 118 9.09 -36.23 -21.64
C PHE A 118 9.50 -35.37 -22.84
N SER A 119 9.56 -36.00 -24.01
CA SER A 119 9.99 -35.41 -25.27
C SER A 119 8.83 -34.78 -26.04
N VAL A 120 8.90 -33.47 -26.28
CA VAL A 120 7.95 -32.71 -27.09
C VAL A 120 8.66 -32.03 -28.25
N SER A 121 7.97 -31.80 -29.36
CA SER A 121 8.52 -31.09 -30.52
C SER A 121 8.75 -29.61 -30.17
N SER A 122 7.68 -28.93 -29.76
CA SER A 122 7.71 -27.52 -29.35
C SER A 122 6.83 -27.24 -28.13
N VAL A 123 7.10 -26.11 -27.48
CA VAL A 123 6.27 -25.51 -26.43
C VAL A 123 6.12 -24.03 -26.76
N THR A 124 4.90 -23.58 -26.99
CA THR A 124 4.54 -22.16 -27.04
C THR A 124 4.00 -21.78 -25.66
N ALA A 125 4.63 -20.82 -24.98
CA ALA A 125 4.10 -20.29 -23.73
C ALA A 125 2.83 -19.45 -23.97
N PRO A 126 1.86 -19.40 -23.03
CA PRO A 126 0.75 -18.47 -23.12
C PRO A 126 1.25 -17.01 -23.17
N GLN A 127 0.64 -16.17 -24.00
CA GLN A 127 1.03 -14.76 -24.14
C GLN A 127 -0.19 -13.85 -24.08
N GLY A 128 -0.24 -13.04 -23.03
CA GLY A 128 -1.36 -12.13 -22.75
C GLY A 128 -2.66 -12.89 -22.51
N GLU A 129 -3.40 -13.12 -23.59
CA GLU A 129 -4.73 -13.73 -23.60
C GLU A 129 -4.80 -14.95 -24.55
N GLU A 130 -3.74 -15.22 -25.32
CA GLU A 130 -3.59 -16.46 -26.10
C GLU A 130 -3.12 -17.63 -25.21
N LEU A 131 -3.75 -18.79 -25.37
CA LEU A 131 -3.34 -20.03 -24.71
C LEU A 131 -1.97 -20.50 -25.22
N GLY A 132 -1.18 -21.07 -24.31
CA GLY A 132 0.02 -21.82 -24.69
C GLY A 132 -0.35 -23.10 -25.43
N SER A 133 0.62 -23.73 -26.07
CA SER A 133 0.42 -25.06 -26.65
C SER A 133 1.65 -25.95 -26.54
N LEU A 134 1.39 -27.23 -26.28
CA LEU A 134 2.37 -28.31 -26.22
C LEU A 134 2.23 -29.17 -27.48
N VAL A 135 3.29 -29.39 -28.25
CA VAL A 135 3.23 -30.26 -29.43
C VAL A 135 3.94 -31.58 -29.18
N ILE A 136 3.16 -32.64 -29.01
CA ILE A 136 3.66 -34.03 -28.97
C ILE A 136 3.59 -34.59 -30.40
N VAL A 137 4.62 -35.32 -30.84
CA VAL A 137 4.67 -35.95 -32.16
C VAL A 137 4.82 -37.46 -31.97
N ILE A 138 4.03 -38.23 -32.73
CA ILE A 138 4.11 -39.69 -32.79
C ILE A 138 4.50 -40.07 -34.20
N GLU A 139 5.58 -40.83 -34.32
CA GLU A 139 6.16 -41.24 -35.59
C GLU A 139 5.91 -42.72 -35.83
N ASN A 140 5.31 -43.06 -36.97
CA ASN A 140 5.05 -44.45 -37.37
C ASN A 140 5.50 -44.68 -38.81
N THR A 141 6.10 -45.85 -39.09
CA THR A 141 6.47 -46.22 -40.46
C THR A 141 5.22 -46.49 -41.30
N LYS A 142 5.34 -46.28 -42.62
CA LYS A 142 4.26 -46.45 -43.61
C LYS A 142 3.61 -47.83 -43.55
N ASP A 143 4.41 -48.87 -43.30
CA ASP A 143 3.92 -50.25 -43.21
C ASP A 143 3.30 -50.59 -41.85
N ASN A 144 3.77 -49.99 -40.74
CA ASN A 144 3.11 -50.16 -39.44
C ASN A 144 1.67 -49.62 -39.46
N LEU A 145 1.43 -48.46 -40.09
CA LEU A 145 0.09 -47.90 -40.21
C LEU A 145 -0.81 -48.72 -41.15
N LYS A 146 -0.27 -49.30 -42.23
CA LYS A 146 -1.02 -50.22 -43.12
C LYS A 146 -1.58 -51.44 -42.37
N VAL A 147 -0.78 -52.04 -41.48
CA VAL A 147 -1.19 -53.21 -40.67
C VAL A 147 -2.40 -52.89 -39.77
N HIS A 148 -2.63 -51.62 -39.44
CA HIS A 148 -3.71 -51.16 -38.58
C HIS A 148 -4.81 -50.40 -39.35
N SER A 149 -4.90 -50.52 -40.68
CA SER A 149 -5.81 -49.78 -41.56
C SER A 149 -7.24 -49.67 -41.01
N ASP A 150 -7.79 -50.80 -40.58
CA ASP A 150 -9.21 -50.97 -40.25
C ASP A 150 -9.58 -50.30 -38.91
N ASN A 151 -8.59 -49.98 -38.08
CA ASN A 151 -8.75 -49.32 -36.78
C ASN A 151 -7.75 -48.17 -36.57
N LEU A 152 -7.24 -47.58 -37.65
CA LEU A 152 -6.09 -46.65 -37.64
C LEU A 152 -6.27 -45.48 -36.65
N ALA A 153 -7.46 -44.90 -36.60
CA ALA A 153 -7.77 -43.81 -35.67
C ALA A 153 -7.73 -44.25 -34.19
N GLN A 154 -8.19 -45.47 -33.88
CA GLN A 154 -8.11 -46.01 -32.52
C GLN A 154 -6.68 -46.39 -32.14
N TYR A 155 -5.90 -46.93 -33.07
CA TYR A 155 -4.48 -47.24 -32.87
C TYR A 155 -3.67 -45.98 -32.52
N VAL A 156 -3.81 -44.93 -33.33
CA VAL A 156 -3.12 -43.65 -33.14
C VAL A 156 -3.59 -42.94 -31.86
N ALA A 157 -4.90 -42.95 -31.56
CA ALA A 157 -5.41 -42.41 -30.31
C ALA A 157 -4.90 -43.18 -29.07
N GLY A 158 -4.78 -44.52 -29.17
CA GLY A 158 -4.22 -45.37 -28.11
C GLY A 158 -2.74 -45.13 -27.86
N GLN A 159 -1.94 -44.94 -28.93
CA GLN A 159 -0.54 -44.51 -28.82
C GLN A 159 -0.42 -43.15 -28.13
N PHE A 160 -1.29 -42.20 -28.48
CA PHE A 160 -1.29 -40.86 -27.89
C PHE A 160 -1.68 -40.90 -26.41
N GLU A 161 -2.84 -41.47 -26.06
CA GLU A 161 -3.34 -41.56 -24.68
C GLU A 161 -2.36 -42.32 -23.78
N GLY A 162 -1.75 -43.41 -24.28
CA GLY A 162 -0.73 -44.17 -23.55
C GLY A 162 0.51 -43.36 -23.18
N GLN A 163 0.94 -42.42 -24.03
CA GLN A 163 2.00 -41.47 -23.68
C GLN A 163 1.47 -40.32 -22.82
N PHE A 164 0.42 -39.64 -23.28
CA PHE A 164 -0.11 -38.39 -22.72
C PHE A 164 -0.61 -38.55 -21.28
N LYS A 165 -1.10 -39.73 -20.89
CA LYS A 165 -1.39 -40.10 -19.49
C LYS A 165 -0.22 -39.80 -18.54
N ASN A 166 1.01 -40.06 -18.95
CA ASN A 166 2.19 -39.75 -18.13
C ASN A 166 2.45 -38.24 -18.06
N TYR A 167 2.23 -37.49 -19.15
CA TYR A 167 2.37 -36.02 -19.15
C TYR A 167 1.38 -35.38 -18.19
N ARG A 168 0.09 -35.77 -18.25
CA ARG A 168 -0.94 -35.33 -17.30
C ARG A 168 -0.57 -35.64 -15.86
N GLN A 169 -0.09 -36.85 -15.59
CA GLN A 169 0.27 -37.26 -14.24
C GLN A 169 1.53 -36.54 -13.70
N MET A 170 2.53 -36.26 -14.56
CA MET A 170 3.67 -35.43 -14.17
C MET A 170 3.26 -33.98 -13.89
N ILE A 171 2.38 -33.41 -14.74
CA ILE A 171 1.82 -32.07 -14.55
C ILE A 171 1.01 -32.00 -13.25
N ASN A 172 0.25 -33.04 -12.90
CA ASN A 172 -0.42 -33.14 -11.61
C ASN A 172 0.56 -33.09 -10.42
N TYR A 173 1.73 -33.73 -10.51
CA TYR A 173 2.76 -33.65 -9.47
C TYR A 173 3.40 -32.25 -9.36
N VAL A 174 3.66 -31.59 -10.50
CA VAL A 174 4.14 -30.19 -10.50
C VAL A 174 3.11 -29.25 -9.89
N ASN A 175 1.85 -29.37 -10.31
CA ASN A 175 0.72 -28.59 -9.80
C ASN A 175 0.48 -28.84 -8.30
N ALA A 176 0.65 -30.06 -7.80
CA ALA A 176 0.55 -30.35 -6.36
C ALA A 176 1.65 -29.66 -5.54
N GLY A 177 2.89 -29.64 -6.04
CA GLY A 177 4.00 -28.90 -5.42
C GLY A 177 3.77 -27.38 -5.42
N ILE A 178 3.26 -26.84 -6.53
CA ILE A 178 2.87 -25.42 -6.63
C ILE A 178 1.67 -25.08 -5.73
N LYS A 179 0.70 -25.99 -5.57
CA LYS A 179 -0.43 -25.79 -4.65
C LYS A 179 0.07 -25.58 -3.21
N GLY A 180 0.99 -26.42 -2.73
CA GLY A 180 1.55 -26.28 -1.38
C GLY A 180 2.26 -24.93 -1.15
N TYR A 181 2.96 -24.41 -2.17
CA TYR A 181 3.54 -23.06 -2.13
C TYR A 181 2.45 -21.97 -2.11
N ASN A 182 1.48 -22.02 -3.02
CA ASN A 182 0.42 -21.03 -3.16
C ASN A 182 -0.54 -20.98 -1.94
N ASP A 183 -0.84 -22.13 -1.33
CA ASP A 183 -1.65 -22.24 -0.12
C ASP A 183 -0.97 -21.52 1.06
N GLY A 184 0.33 -21.75 1.25
CA GLY A 184 1.13 -21.12 2.32
C GLY A 184 1.52 -19.66 2.04
N LEU A 185 1.40 -19.19 0.80
CA LEU A 185 1.92 -17.90 0.36
C LEU A 185 1.37 -16.72 1.17
N ARG A 186 0.06 -16.68 1.48
CA ARG A 186 -0.53 -15.57 2.26
C ARG A 186 0.10 -15.44 3.65
N GLN A 187 0.18 -16.54 4.39
CA GLN A 187 0.70 -16.55 5.76
C GLN A 187 2.19 -16.19 5.78
N ASN A 188 2.94 -16.64 4.78
CA ASN A 188 4.34 -16.25 4.58
C ASN A 188 4.48 -14.73 4.34
N ILE A 189 3.63 -14.14 3.49
CA ILE A 189 3.64 -12.68 3.24
C ILE A 189 3.30 -11.90 4.51
N ILE A 190 2.21 -12.25 5.19
CA ILE A 190 1.78 -11.59 6.43
C ILE A 190 2.87 -11.67 7.51
N GLY A 191 3.53 -12.84 7.65
CA GLY A 191 4.67 -13.02 8.55
C GLY A 191 5.88 -12.13 8.18
N LEU A 192 6.21 -12.01 6.90
CA LEU A 192 7.30 -11.15 6.42
C LEU A 192 6.98 -9.65 6.61
N LEU A 193 5.75 -9.22 6.34
CA LEU A 193 5.30 -7.83 6.53
C LEU A 193 5.34 -7.44 8.01
N ASN A 194 4.81 -8.27 8.92
CA ASN A 194 4.91 -8.04 10.37
C ASN A 194 6.38 -7.98 10.82
N LYS A 195 7.20 -8.98 10.49
CA LYS A 195 8.64 -9.03 10.81
C LYS A 195 9.43 -7.81 10.30
N ARG A 196 8.99 -7.17 9.21
CA ARG A 196 9.57 -5.91 8.70
C ARG A 196 9.03 -4.67 9.45
N ARG A 197 7.77 -4.68 9.87
CA ARG A 197 7.10 -3.63 10.65
C ARG A 197 7.64 -3.57 12.08
N ASP A 198 7.83 -4.70 12.73
CA ASP A 198 8.33 -4.77 14.10
C ASP A 198 9.73 -4.17 14.20
N LYS A 199 10.63 -4.53 13.26
CA LYS A 199 11.96 -3.92 13.10
C LYS A 199 11.92 -2.39 12.87
N ALA A 200 10.91 -1.90 12.15
CA ALA A 200 10.73 -0.46 11.93
C ALA A 200 10.29 0.25 13.22
N ASN A 201 9.39 -0.38 13.99
CA ASN A 201 8.92 0.12 15.28
C ASN A 201 10.04 0.13 16.33
N ASP A 202 10.86 -0.92 16.39
CA ASP A 202 12.05 -1.02 17.24
C ASP A 202 13.03 0.11 16.93
N PHE A 203 13.37 0.28 15.64
CA PHE A 203 14.27 1.35 15.19
C PHE A 203 13.69 2.74 15.49
N ALA A 204 12.39 2.95 15.30
CA ALA A 204 11.72 4.20 15.63
C ALA A 204 11.64 4.47 17.16
N ALA A 205 11.58 3.43 17.99
CA ALA A 205 11.67 3.56 19.45
C ALA A 205 13.08 3.95 19.90
N ILE A 206 14.11 3.26 19.37
CA ILE A 206 15.52 3.56 19.62
C ILE A 206 15.87 4.97 19.11
N SER A 207 15.43 5.37 17.92
CA SER A 207 15.67 6.71 17.35
C SER A 207 15.00 7.82 18.16
N ARG A 208 13.83 7.56 18.77
CA ARG A 208 13.19 8.49 19.71
C ARG A 208 13.95 8.61 21.03
N ALA A 209 14.50 7.51 21.55
CA ALA A 209 15.38 7.53 22.71
C ALA A 209 16.74 8.22 22.46
N LEU A 210 17.13 8.41 21.19
CA LEU A 210 18.39 9.02 20.75
C LEU A 210 18.21 10.41 20.08
N SER A 211 16.99 10.93 19.97
CA SER A 211 16.68 12.28 19.48
C SER A 211 17.16 12.63 18.05
N ILE A 212 17.05 11.69 17.10
CA ILE A 212 17.47 11.90 15.68
C ILE A 212 16.26 12.02 14.74
N PRO A 213 16.11 13.12 13.96
CA PRO A 213 14.98 13.31 13.03
C PRO A 213 15.24 12.71 11.62
N LEU A 214 14.20 12.11 11.03
CA LEU A 214 14.23 11.48 9.69
C LEU A 214 13.45 12.30 8.66
N LYS A 215 13.87 12.27 7.38
CA LYS A 215 13.24 13.00 6.24
C LYS A 215 12.73 12.03 5.16
N LYS A 216 11.74 12.44 4.36
CA LYS A 216 11.09 11.61 3.31
C LYS A 216 10.70 12.36 2.02
N SER A 217 10.51 11.62 0.93
CA SER A 217 10.14 12.05 -0.44
C SER A 217 9.88 10.80 -1.33
N LYS A 218 9.23 10.79 -2.51
CA LYS A 218 7.86 11.23 -2.92
C LYS A 218 7.45 10.48 -4.23
N ASN A 219 6.15 10.22 -4.42
CA ASN A 219 5.39 10.00 -5.69
C ASN A 219 5.49 8.68 -6.53
N ALA A 220 4.35 8.36 -7.19
CA ALA A 220 4.00 7.39 -8.27
C ALA A 220 2.52 7.69 -8.70
N PRO A 221 1.76 6.98 -9.58
CA PRO A 221 2.00 5.92 -10.61
C PRO A 221 1.30 6.27 -11.99
N THR A 222 0.85 5.29 -12.82
CA THR A 222 -0.52 5.17 -13.45
C THR A 222 -0.59 4.06 -14.57
N SER A 223 -1.78 3.43 -14.78
CA SER A 223 -2.16 2.33 -15.74
C SER A 223 -3.02 2.86 -16.95
N ALA A 224 -3.56 2.15 -17.96
CA ALA A 224 -3.77 0.72 -18.37
C ALA A 224 -3.63 0.61 -19.94
N PRO A 225 -4.44 -0.07 -20.84
CA PRO A 225 -5.61 -1.00 -20.77
C PRO A 225 -5.41 -2.35 -21.58
N VAL A 226 -6.48 -3.10 -21.95
CA VAL A 226 -6.46 -4.50 -22.50
C VAL A 226 -7.74 -4.91 -23.30
N PRO A 227 -7.71 -5.82 -24.32
CA PRO A 227 -8.91 -6.43 -24.94
C PRO A 227 -8.94 -7.99 -25.16
N LEU A 228 -9.81 -8.69 -24.39
CA LEU A 228 -10.36 -10.07 -24.56
C LEU A 228 -9.50 -11.32 -24.25
N LYS A 229 -10.00 -12.22 -23.38
CA LYS A 229 -9.62 -12.24 -21.94
C LYS A 229 -9.55 -13.66 -21.37
N ARG A 230 -8.35 -14.06 -20.93
CA ARG A 230 -8.13 -15.09 -19.89
C ARG A 230 -8.98 -14.77 -18.65
N VAL A 231 -9.43 -15.77 -17.88
CA VAL A 231 -10.20 -15.54 -16.63
C VAL A 231 -9.42 -14.60 -15.71
N THR A 232 -9.81 -13.32 -15.69
CA THR A 232 -8.87 -12.27 -15.33
C THR A 232 -8.83 -12.09 -13.82
N ARG A 233 -7.93 -12.84 -13.17
CA ARG A 233 -7.30 -12.38 -11.94
C ARG A 233 -6.57 -11.08 -12.29
N LYS A 234 -7.26 -9.94 -12.15
CA LYS A 234 -6.63 -8.62 -12.27
C LYS A 234 -5.41 -8.63 -11.35
N PRO A 235 -4.20 -8.29 -11.81
CA PRO A 235 -3.13 -8.02 -10.86
C PRO A 235 -3.65 -6.90 -9.95
N VAL A 236 -3.68 -7.16 -8.64
CA VAL A 236 -4.07 -6.15 -7.66
C VAL A 236 -3.18 -4.94 -7.93
N GLU A 237 -3.77 -3.76 -8.17
CA GLU A 237 -2.98 -2.57 -8.45
C GLU A 237 -2.08 -2.30 -7.24
N LYS A 238 -0.81 -1.96 -7.50
CA LYS A 238 0.19 -1.80 -6.42
C LYS A 238 -0.37 -0.80 -5.39
N PRO A 239 -0.65 -1.23 -4.14
CA PRO A 239 -1.38 -0.39 -3.22
C PRO A 239 -0.63 0.92 -3.02
N GLY A 240 -1.39 2.01 -2.90
CA GLY A 240 -0.83 3.20 -2.29
C GLY A 240 -0.32 2.80 -0.90
N PHE A 241 0.91 3.21 -0.56
CA PHE A 241 1.19 3.37 0.86
C PHE A 241 0.19 4.40 1.35
N ARG A 242 -0.71 4.00 2.25
CA ARG A 242 -1.63 4.96 2.84
C ARG A 242 -0.78 6.10 3.39
N GLN A 243 -1.16 7.34 3.05
CA GLN A 243 -0.70 8.51 3.79
C GLN A 243 -0.89 8.16 5.27
N PRO A 244 0.05 8.50 6.17
CA PRO A 244 -0.17 8.29 7.60
C PRO A 244 -1.54 8.87 7.96
N GLU A 245 -2.31 8.17 8.80
CA GLU A 245 -3.60 8.70 9.24
C GLU A 245 -3.38 10.14 9.72
N PRO A 246 -4.16 11.11 9.21
CA PRO A 246 -3.91 12.51 9.49
C PRO A 246 -3.94 12.70 11.01
N GLU A 247 -2.97 13.47 11.52
CA GLU A 247 -2.95 13.84 12.93
C GLU A 247 -4.34 14.39 13.30
N TYR A 248 -5.02 13.79 14.27
CA TYR A 248 -6.40 14.16 14.64
C TYR A 248 -6.52 15.58 15.24
N CYS A 249 -5.39 16.29 15.34
CA CYS A 249 -5.28 17.68 15.72
C CYS A 249 -4.48 18.44 14.63
N ILE A 250 -4.70 19.76 14.53
CA ILE A 250 -4.03 20.63 13.55
C ILE A 250 -2.49 20.50 13.65
N SER A 251 -1.76 20.59 12.54
CA SER A 251 -0.29 20.42 12.54
C SER A 251 0.42 21.49 13.39
N ASN A 252 1.69 21.26 13.76
CA ASN A 252 2.47 22.29 14.47
C ASN A 252 2.75 23.53 13.61
N GLU A 253 2.86 23.36 12.28
CA GLU A 253 3.17 24.43 11.35
C GLU A 253 1.93 25.31 11.10
N ASP A 254 0.78 24.69 10.81
CA ASP A 254 -0.49 25.39 10.61
C ASP A 254 -0.95 26.12 11.87
N TYR A 255 -0.84 25.48 13.04
CA TYR A 255 -1.16 26.09 14.33
C TYR A 255 -0.31 27.35 14.60
N SER A 256 1.00 27.27 14.33
CA SER A 256 1.88 28.43 14.49
C SER A 256 1.60 29.51 13.43
N ASN A 257 1.17 29.14 12.22
CA ASN A 257 0.77 30.10 11.19
C ASN A 257 -0.51 30.86 11.59
N ILE A 258 -1.55 30.15 12.04
CA ILE A 258 -2.79 30.76 12.57
C ILE A 258 -2.47 31.77 13.68
N LEU A 259 -1.66 31.38 14.69
CA LEU A 259 -1.29 32.30 15.77
C LEU A 259 -0.49 33.53 15.29
N ASN A 260 0.32 33.40 14.25
CA ASN A 260 1.03 34.54 13.67
C ASN A 260 0.10 35.48 12.88
N ILE A 261 -0.91 34.95 12.17
CA ILE A 261 -1.95 35.76 11.52
C ILE A 261 -2.80 36.49 12.57
N ILE A 262 -3.27 35.78 13.60
CA ILE A 262 -4.01 36.34 14.74
C ILE A 262 -3.22 37.47 15.41
N HIS A 263 -1.92 37.28 15.63
CA HIS A 263 -1.07 38.34 16.18
C HIS A 263 -0.90 39.52 15.22
N GLY A 264 -0.78 39.28 13.90
CA GLY A 264 -0.67 40.34 12.90
C GLY A 264 -1.90 41.24 12.87
N VAL A 265 -3.10 40.65 12.94
CA VAL A 265 -4.35 41.41 12.98
C VAL A 265 -4.57 42.09 14.34
N CYS A 266 -4.36 41.40 15.46
CA CYS A 266 -4.57 41.98 16.78
C CYS A 266 -3.60 43.15 17.08
N SER A 267 -2.31 43.05 16.72
CA SER A 267 -1.41 44.22 16.88
C SER A 267 -1.70 45.36 15.89
N SER A 268 -2.41 45.08 14.79
CA SER A 268 -2.99 46.14 13.95
C SER A 268 -4.19 46.82 14.63
N MET A 269 -4.96 46.09 15.45
CA MET A 269 -6.00 46.68 16.32
C MET A 269 -5.37 47.54 17.43
N GLU A 270 -4.30 47.08 18.10
CA GLU A 270 -3.55 47.87 19.10
C GLU A 270 -3.06 49.20 18.49
N ALA A 271 -2.42 49.14 17.33
CA ALA A 271 -1.95 50.32 16.59
C ALA A 271 -3.08 51.27 16.13
N THR A 272 -4.33 50.82 16.13
CA THR A 272 -5.52 51.59 15.74
C THR A 272 -6.62 51.59 16.80
N ALA A 273 -6.25 51.48 18.09
CA ALA A 273 -7.16 51.26 19.23
C ALA A 273 -8.38 52.20 19.27
N ARG A 274 -8.25 53.45 18.82
CA ARG A 274 -9.36 54.44 18.73
C ARG A 274 -10.54 53.98 17.85
N THR A 275 -10.30 53.08 16.90
CA THR A 275 -11.32 52.40 16.11
C THR A 275 -11.92 51.25 16.92
N PHE A 276 -11.06 50.30 17.33
CA PHE A 276 -11.47 49.01 17.89
C PHE A 276 -11.98 49.04 19.34
N ILE A 277 -11.68 50.10 20.12
CA ILE A 277 -12.24 50.28 21.46
C ILE A 277 -13.78 50.38 21.48
N LYS A 278 -14.41 50.72 20.35
CA LYS A 278 -15.86 50.73 20.20
C LYS A 278 -16.47 49.35 19.95
N ASN A 279 -15.69 48.43 19.38
CA ASN A 279 -16.18 47.13 18.96
C ASN A 279 -16.40 46.18 20.14
N ASP A 280 -17.37 45.29 20.02
CA ASP A 280 -17.61 44.23 21.00
C ASP A 280 -16.77 42.97 20.75
N GLU A 281 -16.95 41.97 21.62
CA GLU A 281 -16.23 40.69 21.60
C GLU A 281 -16.54 39.86 20.34
N GLU A 282 -17.75 39.98 19.78
CA GLU A 282 -18.17 39.28 18.57
C GLU A 282 -17.64 39.98 17.30
N GLU A 283 -17.60 41.31 17.29
CA GLU A 283 -17.06 42.12 16.19
C GLU A 283 -15.52 42.02 16.07
N LEU A 284 -14.80 42.05 17.20
CA LEU A 284 -13.35 41.85 17.24
C LEU A 284 -13.00 40.45 16.71
N ARG A 285 -13.75 39.42 17.10
CA ARG A 285 -13.62 38.05 16.58
C ARG A 285 -13.87 38.00 15.07
N ASP A 286 -14.95 38.59 14.57
CA ASP A 286 -15.32 38.48 13.14
C ASP A 286 -14.28 39.16 12.22
N PHE A 287 -13.57 40.18 12.70
CA PHE A 287 -12.41 40.77 12.01
C PHE A 287 -11.18 39.82 11.96
N ILE A 288 -10.93 39.05 13.02
CA ILE A 288 -9.91 37.99 13.02
C ILE A 288 -10.30 36.88 12.03
N ILE A 289 -11.56 36.41 12.06
CA ILE A 289 -12.06 35.36 11.15
C ILE A 289 -11.93 35.81 9.68
N THR A 290 -12.29 37.05 9.38
CA THR A 290 -12.15 37.62 8.03
C THR A 290 -10.69 37.65 7.57
N THR A 291 -9.77 38.00 8.46
CA THR A 291 -8.32 38.04 8.15
C THR A 291 -7.73 36.63 8.02
N LEU A 292 -8.19 35.65 8.79
CA LEU A 292 -7.83 34.24 8.58
C LEU A 292 -8.35 33.73 7.22
N GLY A 293 -9.56 34.14 6.82
CA GLY A 293 -10.15 33.81 5.52
C GLY A 293 -9.27 34.19 4.32
N THR A 294 -8.62 35.37 4.35
CA THR A 294 -7.73 35.83 3.26
C THR A 294 -6.41 35.06 3.15
N HIS A 295 -6.03 34.28 4.15
CA HIS A 295 -4.78 33.50 4.15
C HIS A 295 -4.98 32.01 3.81
N TYR A 296 -6.23 31.53 3.75
CA TYR A 296 -6.56 30.11 3.62
C TYR A 296 -7.56 29.83 2.47
N GLU A 297 -7.51 30.62 1.38
CA GLU A 297 -8.49 30.64 0.27
C GLU A 297 -8.97 29.27 -0.21
N ASN A 298 -8.05 28.32 -0.46
CA ASN A 298 -8.40 26.98 -0.96
C ASN A 298 -9.06 26.05 0.08
N ALA A 299 -9.03 26.40 1.37
CA ALA A 299 -9.72 25.69 2.43
C ALA A 299 -11.15 26.21 2.66
N VAL A 300 -11.54 27.34 2.05
CA VAL A 300 -12.84 27.99 2.30
C VAL A 300 -13.96 27.37 1.46
N THR A 301 -14.57 26.32 2.01
CA THR A 301 -16.01 26.10 1.79
C THR A 301 -16.78 26.96 2.80
N GLY A 302 -18.09 27.15 2.58
CA GLY A 302 -18.95 27.90 3.52
C GLY A 302 -19.07 27.28 4.93
N GLU A 303 -18.48 26.10 5.15
CA GLU A 303 -18.52 25.37 6.41
C GLU A 303 -17.21 25.42 7.21
N THR A 304 -16.15 26.04 6.68
CA THR A 304 -14.79 26.00 7.24
C THR A 304 -14.66 26.75 8.58
N PHE A 305 -15.48 27.79 8.78
CA PHE A 305 -15.53 28.59 10.01
C PHE A 305 -16.91 28.49 10.68
N ARG A 306 -17.14 27.43 11.48
CA ARG A 306 -18.43 27.22 12.17
C ARG A 306 -18.46 27.88 13.55
N LYS A 307 -19.35 28.86 13.78
CA LYS A 307 -19.60 29.40 15.13
C LYS A 307 -20.24 28.30 16.01
N ILE A 308 -19.51 27.82 17.03
CA ILE A 308 -20.00 26.80 18.00
C ILE A 308 -20.71 27.49 19.17
N GLY A 309 -20.08 28.49 19.76
CA GLY A 309 -20.69 29.46 20.66
C GLY A 309 -20.69 30.87 20.07
N LYS A 310 -20.83 31.87 20.94
CA LYS A 310 -20.99 33.29 20.55
C LYS A 310 -19.68 33.98 20.21
N THR A 311 -18.54 33.53 20.72
CA THR A 311 -17.28 34.31 20.74
C THR A 311 -16.08 33.50 20.23
N ASP A 312 -16.33 32.24 19.88
CA ASP A 312 -15.33 31.25 19.52
C ASP A 312 -14.93 31.34 18.03
N ILE A 313 -13.64 31.16 17.76
CA ILE A 313 -13.02 30.99 16.45
C ILE A 313 -12.76 29.51 16.24
N HIS A 314 -13.51 28.88 15.34
CA HIS A 314 -13.31 27.49 14.97
C HIS A 314 -12.85 27.41 13.50
N VAL A 315 -11.75 26.71 13.23
CA VAL A 315 -11.20 26.54 11.86
C VAL A 315 -11.07 25.05 11.55
N ILE A 316 -11.85 24.55 10.58
CA ILE A 316 -11.93 23.13 10.23
C ILE A 316 -11.13 22.86 8.95
N PHE A 317 -10.12 22.00 9.03
CA PHE A 317 -9.32 21.57 7.87
C PHE A 317 -9.82 20.23 7.33
N GLU A 318 -10.34 20.21 6.10
CA GLU A 318 -10.74 19.03 5.29
C GLU A 318 -11.29 17.81 6.07
N ASN A 319 -12.34 17.99 6.90
CA ASN A 319 -12.93 16.95 7.75
C ASN A 319 -11.99 16.28 8.79
N LYS A 320 -10.79 16.80 9.05
CA LYS A 320 -9.72 16.06 9.76
C LYS A 320 -9.21 16.69 11.06
N ALA A 321 -9.21 18.02 11.19
CA ALA A 321 -8.77 18.68 12.42
C ALA A 321 -9.41 20.06 12.62
N ALA A 322 -9.51 20.49 13.88
CA ALA A 322 -9.94 21.82 14.30
C ALA A 322 -8.81 22.62 14.97
N PHE A 323 -8.84 23.94 14.76
CA PHE A 323 -8.32 24.92 15.72
C PHE A 323 -9.51 25.52 16.47
N ILE A 324 -9.42 25.64 17.79
CA ILE A 324 -10.42 26.32 18.63
C ILE A 324 -9.75 27.49 19.36
N GLY A 325 -10.19 28.70 19.08
CA GLY A 325 -9.84 29.90 19.82
C GLY A 325 -11.07 30.50 20.51
N GLU A 326 -10.89 31.14 21.66
CA GLU A 326 -11.91 31.99 22.30
C GLU A 326 -11.41 33.44 22.34
N CYS A 327 -12.30 34.40 22.11
CA CYS A 327 -12.02 35.83 22.22
C CYS A 327 -12.68 36.41 23.47
N LYS A 328 -11.94 37.10 24.35
CA LYS A 328 -12.48 37.72 25.57
C LYS A 328 -12.01 39.16 25.80
N ILE A 329 -12.92 40.02 26.25
CA ILE A 329 -12.58 41.34 26.81
C ILE A 329 -12.19 41.15 28.29
N TRP A 330 -11.04 41.69 28.69
CA TRP A 330 -10.51 41.56 30.05
C TRP A 330 -11.38 42.28 31.09
N HIS A 331 -11.97 41.49 31.99
CA HIS A 331 -12.74 41.96 33.14
C HIS A 331 -12.19 41.40 34.46
N GLY A 332 -10.87 41.17 34.53
CA GLY A 332 -10.19 40.57 35.68
C GLY A 332 -10.11 39.04 35.64
N ILE A 333 -9.23 38.48 36.48
CA ILE A 333 -8.78 37.08 36.40
C ILE A 333 -9.91 36.04 36.50
N LYS A 334 -11.02 36.34 37.20
CA LYS A 334 -12.18 35.44 37.25
C LYS A 334 -12.82 35.21 35.88
N LYS A 335 -13.00 36.28 35.08
CA LYS A 335 -13.54 36.16 33.71
C LYS A 335 -12.56 35.55 32.73
N PHE A 336 -11.27 35.62 33.02
CA PHE A 336 -10.24 34.89 32.29
C PHE A 336 -10.30 33.38 32.56
N SER A 337 -10.46 32.95 33.82
CA SER A 337 -10.69 31.53 34.15
C SER A 337 -11.96 30.99 33.51
N GLU A 338 -13.09 31.70 33.65
CA GLU A 338 -14.37 31.30 33.02
C GLU A 338 -14.26 31.14 31.49
N ALA A 339 -13.42 31.93 30.83
CA ALA A 339 -13.17 31.82 29.38
C ALA A 339 -12.33 30.59 29.00
N LEU A 340 -11.44 30.12 29.88
CA LEU A 340 -10.72 28.86 29.69
C LEU A 340 -11.63 27.65 29.96
N ASP A 341 -12.50 27.72 30.96
CA ASP A 341 -13.53 26.70 31.21
C ASP A 341 -14.47 26.57 29.99
N GLN A 342 -14.89 27.70 29.41
CA GLN A 342 -15.67 27.73 28.15
C GLN A 342 -14.88 27.10 26.97
N LEU A 343 -13.63 27.53 26.75
CA LEU A 343 -12.76 27.04 25.68
C LEU A 343 -12.56 25.51 25.76
N PHE A 344 -12.32 24.96 26.95
CA PHE A 344 -12.17 23.52 27.14
C PHE A 344 -13.51 22.76 27.12
N GLY A 345 -14.62 23.40 27.48
CA GLY A 345 -15.97 22.85 27.36
C GLY A 345 -16.41 22.58 25.92
N TYR A 346 -15.92 23.35 24.95
CA TYR A 346 -16.13 23.08 23.51
C TYR A 346 -15.08 22.14 22.90
N SER A 347 -13.91 22.00 23.54
CA SER A 347 -12.79 21.20 23.04
C SER A 347 -12.97 19.72 23.35
N THR A 348 -13.09 18.86 22.34
CA THR A 348 -13.17 17.41 22.49
C THR A 348 -11.79 16.79 22.78
N TRP A 349 -11.74 15.47 23.01
CA TRP A 349 -10.47 14.74 23.21
C TRP A 349 -9.51 14.79 22.01
N LYS A 350 -9.98 15.24 20.83
CA LYS A 350 -9.15 15.43 19.63
C LYS A 350 -8.51 16.83 19.55
N ASP A 351 -9.07 17.80 20.27
CA ASP A 351 -8.77 19.22 20.10
C ASP A 351 -7.60 19.64 21.00
N LEU A 352 -6.44 19.04 20.73
CA LEU A 352 -5.21 19.16 21.54
C LEU A 352 -4.48 20.52 21.42
N LYS A 353 -5.07 21.49 20.72
CA LYS A 353 -4.45 22.77 20.33
C LYS A 353 -5.48 23.90 20.32
N THR A 354 -5.42 24.78 21.32
CA THR A 354 -6.42 25.83 21.55
C THR A 354 -5.79 27.20 21.83
N ALA A 355 -6.56 28.27 21.69
CA ALA A 355 -6.09 29.63 21.98
C ALA A 355 -7.09 30.45 22.82
N LEU A 356 -6.58 31.34 23.67
CA LEU A 356 -7.37 32.39 24.31
C LEU A 356 -6.80 33.76 23.93
N ILE A 357 -7.64 34.60 23.33
CA ILE A 357 -7.29 35.91 22.79
C ILE A 357 -7.97 36.97 23.66
N VAL A 358 -7.19 37.72 24.43
CA VAL A 358 -7.69 38.64 25.45
C VAL A 358 -7.46 40.09 25.02
N PHE A 359 -8.50 40.92 25.07
CA PHE A 359 -8.44 42.34 24.75
C PHE A 359 -8.63 43.21 26.00
N ASN A 360 -7.66 44.06 26.31
CA ASN A 360 -7.81 45.10 27.32
C ASN A 360 -8.43 46.36 26.70
N LYS A 361 -9.50 46.88 27.29
CA LYS A 361 -10.20 48.09 26.81
C LYS A 361 -10.15 49.25 27.81
N ASP A 362 -10.12 48.96 29.10
CA ASP A 362 -10.37 49.97 30.16
C ASP A 362 -9.22 50.14 31.17
N ASN A 363 -8.41 49.11 31.41
CA ASN A 363 -7.36 49.17 32.44
C ASN A 363 -6.07 49.78 31.90
N LYS A 364 -5.71 50.97 32.40
CA LYS A 364 -4.50 51.69 31.97
C LYS A 364 -3.19 51.10 32.50
N ASP A 365 -3.24 50.13 33.41
CA ASP A 365 -2.08 49.33 33.83
C ASP A 365 -2.07 47.95 33.14
N PHE A 366 -1.67 47.93 31.87
CA PHE A 366 -1.50 46.70 31.09
C PHE A 366 -0.41 45.76 31.68
N PHE A 367 0.56 46.30 32.43
CA PHE A 367 1.59 45.50 33.09
C PHE A 367 0.99 44.67 34.24
N SER A 368 0.04 45.22 35.01
CA SER A 368 -0.71 44.47 36.03
C SER A 368 -1.47 43.28 35.44
N ILE A 369 -2.09 43.44 34.25
CA ILE A 369 -2.81 42.36 33.55
C ILE A 369 -1.84 41.25 33.16
N ARG A 370 -0.76 41.60 32.46
CA ARG A 370 0.25 40.63 32.02
C ARG A 370 0.83 39.85 33.19
N ARG A 371 1.14 40.54 34.31
CA ARG A 371 1.63 39.88 35.53
C ARG A 371 0.59 38.98 36.18
N THR A 372 -0.68 39.38 36.24
CA THR A 372 -1.75 38.57 36.83
C THR A 372 -1.99 37.30 36.02
N ILE A 373 -1.98 37.39 34.69
CA ILE A 373 -2.08 36.25 33.77
C ILE A 373 -0.85 35.34 33.89
N GLU A 374 0.36 35.91 33.96
CA GLU A 374 1.59 35.13 34.11
C GLU A 374 1.66 34.36 35.45
N CYS A 375 1.20 34.95 36.55
CA CYS A 375 1.05 34.23 37.83
C CYS A 375 0.03 33.08 37.71
N TRP A 376 -1.12 33.30 37.08
CA TRP A 376 -2.09 32.22 36.85
C TRP A 376 -1.50 31.08 36.01
N ILE A 377 -0.74 31.41 34.95
CA ILE A 377 -0.06 30.43 34.10
C ILE A 377 0.97 29.60 34.89
N GLN A 378 1.72 30.25 35.80
CA GLN A 378 2.69 29.56 36.67
C GLN A 378 2.03 28.60 37.66
N GLU A 379 0.80 28.88 38.09
CA GLU A 379 0.03 28.04 39.02
C GLU A 379 -0.73 26.90 38.31
N ASN A 380 -1.17 27.09 37.05
CA ASN A 380 -2.16 26.22 36.38
C ASN A 380 -1.63 25.48 35.13
N THR A 381 -0.33 25.57 34.79
CA THR A 381 0.23 24.91 33.60
C THR A 381 1.48 24.09 33.93
N LYS A 382 1.68 22.98 33.20
CA LYS A 382 2.86 22.09 33.37
C LYS A 382 4.15 22.78 32.93
N GLN A 383 4.08 23.51 31.81
CA GLN A 383 5.18 24.23 31.17
C GLN A 383 4.60 25.42 30.40
N PHE A 384 5.33 26.53 30.33
CA PHE A 384 4.98 27.66 29.47
C PHE A 384 6.20 28.32 28.85
N LYS A 385 5.99 29.04 27.76
CA LYS A 385 7.01 29.82 27.05
C LYS A 385 6.44 31.17 26.61
N VAL A 386 7.04 32.26 27.09
CA VAL A 386 6.70 33.61 26.65
C VAL A 386 7.20 33.83 25.21
N ARG A 387 6.35 34.41 24.35
CA ARG A 387 6.70 34.90 23.01
C ARG A 387 6.20 36.33 22.83
N LYS A 388 6.98 37.15 22.12
CA LYS A 388 6.68 38.56 21.75
C LYS A 388 6.35 39.51 22.93
N GLY A 389 6.35 39.02 24.17
CA GLY A 389 6.12 39.77 25.42
C GLY A 389 4.70 39.61 25.97
N ASN A 390 3.71 39.45 25.10
CA ASN A 390 2.28 39.44 25.42
C ASN A 390 1.56 38.13 25.02
N MET A 391 2.31 37.11 24.59
CA MET A 391 1.79 35.79 24.26
C MET A 391 2.54 34.71 25.06
N TRP A 392 1.81 33.68 25.49
CA TRP A 392 2.33 32.53 26.22
C TRP A 392 1.89 31.25 25.51
N GLU A 393 2.83 30.39 25.14
CA GLU A 393 2.57 29.03 24.68
C GLU A 393 2.68 28.09 25.89
N CYS A 394 1.56 27.49 26.29
CA CYS A 394 1.44 26.69 27.51
C CYS A 394 1.09 25.23 27.20
N ILE A 395 1.52 24.32 28.07
CA ILE A 395 1.05 22.93 28.12
C ILE A 395 0.22 22.78 29.39
N LEU A 396 -1.08 22.54 29.23
CA LEU A 396 -2.03 22.33 30.33
C LEU A 396 -2.48 20.86 30.32
N HIS A 397 -2.57 20.26 31.51
CA HIS A 397 -3.10 18.90 31.65
C HIS A 397 -4.60 18.96 31.92
N ARG A 398 -5.38 18.28 31.08
CA ARG A 398 -6.83 18.14 31.24
C ARG A 398 -7.13 16.86 32.02
N GLU A 399 -7.59 17.01 33.27
CA GLU A 399 -7.98 15.86 34.11
C GLU A 399 -9.21 15.11 33.55
N ASP A 400 -10.12 15.83 32.86
CA ASP A 400 -11.37 15.28 32.33
C ASP A 400 -11.16 14.35 31.11
N THR A 401 -10.14 14.60 30.30
CA THR A 401 -9.73 13.76 29.17
C THR A 401 -8.45 12.96 29.42
N ASN A 402 -7.73 13.24 30.52
CA ASN A 402 -6.39 12.73 30.82
C ASN A 402 -5.39 12.95 29.65
N THR A 403 -5.42 14.14 29.04
CA THR A 403 -4.54 14.53 27.92
C THR A 403 -3.80 15.83 28.22
N ASP A 404 -2.67 16.05 27.54
CA ASP A 404 -1.96 17.33 27.55
C ASP A 404 -2.35 18.14 26.31
N VAL A 405 -2.83 19.36 26.55
CA VAL A 405 -3.32 20.30 25.54
C VAL A 405 -2.37 21.48 25.43
N VAL A 406 -2.05 21.88 24.19
CA VAL A 406 -1.30 23.09 23.90
C VAL A 406 -2.28 24.26 23.90
N LEU A 407 -2.16 25.15 24.88
CA LEU A 407 -2.96 26.37 25.02
C LEU A 407 -2.09 27.57 24.69
N SER A 408 -2.49 28.43 23.74
CA SER A 408 -1.81 29.70 23.48
C SER A 408 -2.64 30.90 23.94
N ILE A 409 -2.14 31.58 24.97
CA ILE A 409 -2.80 32.74 25.58
C ILE A 409 -2.13 34.00 25.02
N ALA A 410 -2.89 34.90 24.40
CA ALA A 410 -2.40 36.15 23.84
C ALA A 410 -3.22 37.33 24.36
N VAL A 411 -2.56 38.43 24.72
CA VAL A 411 -3.20 39.59 25.36
C VAL A 411 -2.81 40.86 24.62
N TYR A 412 -3.79 41.67 24.23
CA TYR A 412 -3.60 42.86 23.40
C TYR A 412 -4.23 44.09 24.05
N ASP A 413 -3.59 45.25 23.94
CA ASP A 413 -4.07 46.51 24.54
C ASP A 413 -4.72 47.43 23.50
N ILE A 414 -6.04 47.60 23.63
CA ILE A 414 -6.84 48.54 22.82
C ILE A 414 -7.49 49.63 23.71
N SER A 415 -6.93 49.89 24.89
CA SER A 415 -7.30 51.03 25.75
C SER A 415 -6.75 52.36 25.22
N VAL A 416 -7.40 53.49 25.59
CA VAL A 416 -7.14 54.85 25.06
C VAL A 416 -7.18 55.92 26.16
#